data_AF-A0A3T0NKJ5-F1
#
_entry.id   AF-A0A3T0NKJ5-F1
#
_cell.length_a   1.000
_cell.length_b   1.000
_cell.length_c   1.000
_cell.angle_alpha   90.00
_cell.angle_beta   90.00
_cell.angle_gamma   90.00
#
_symmetry.space_group_name_H-M   'P 1'
#
loop_
_entity.id
_entity.type
_entity.pdbx_description
1 polymer ?
#
loop_
_entity_poly.entity_id
_entity_poly.type
_entity_poly.pdbx_seq_one_letter_code
_entity_poly.pdbx_strand_id
1 'polypeptide(L)'
;NSEVSRTATPRLSRDLKNRLSDIAIDRDASSAQKVRNLLKGASVGDLQALLRGLDSARAAYGRDDYYNLLMHLSSMLNDKPDGDRRQLSLTSLLVDEIEKRIADGDSYAKLLEAKLAAIKSQQEMLRERDSQLRNLEKEKEQELQKAKDERQALTESFNKTLSRSTKEYNKLKTELAKEKEKAAKMTKELADKLSNAEASRDKAFAVSKDLADKLSSAEASRDKAFAVSKDLADKLAAKTAEAEKLMENVGSLDRLVESAKREMAQKLAEIDQLTADKAKADAELAAANDTIASLQTELEKAKTELAVSERLIESGKREIAELQKQKDASDKALVESQANVAELEKQKAASDAKVA
;
A
#
# COMPACT_ATOMS: atom_id res chain seq x y z
N ASN A 1 -53.65 -42.80 -102.75
CA ASN A 1 -54.88 -42.88 -103.56
C ASN A 1 -55.32 -41.49 -103.99
N SER A 2 -54.74 -41.00 -105.07
CA SER A 2 -55.24 -39.83 -105.79
C SER A 2 -55.93 -40.37 -107.04
N GLU A 3 -57.27 -40.36 -107.00
CA GLU A 3 -58.09 -40.59 -108.18
C GLU A 3 -57.63 -39.66 -109.29
N VAL A 4 -57.09 -40.24 -110.35
CA VAL A 4 -56.95 -39.56 -111.64
C VAL A 4 -58.38 -39.33 -112.12
N SER A 5 -58.96 -38.20 -111.68
CA SER A 5 -60.23 -37.70 -112.20
C SER A 5 -60.14 -37.75 -113.72
N ARG A 6 -61.06 -38.52 -114.32
CA ARG A 6 -61.25 -38.62 -115.77
C ARG A 6 -61.32 -37.20 -116.32
N THR A 7 -60.21 -36.75 -116.88
CA THR A 7 -60.03 -35.36 -117.31
C THR A 7 -61.07 -35.09 -118.38
N ALA A 8 -61.96 -34.13 -118.12
CA ALA A 8 -62.75 -33.50 -119.17
C ALA A 8 -61.80 -33.17 -120.34
N THR A 9 -62.14 -33.61 -121.54
CA THR A 9 -61.40 -33.30 -122.76
C THR A 9 -61.10 -31.80 -122.76
N PRO A 10 -59.84 -31.36 -122.67
CA PRO A 10 -59.51 -29.94 -122.69
C PRO A 10 -60.05 -29.37 -123.99
N ARG A 11 -60.87 -28.33 -123.85
CA ARG A 11 -61.46 -27.60 -124.96
C ARG A 11 -60.89 -26.20 -124.94
N LEU A 12 -60.67 -25.66 -126.14
CA LEU A 12 -60.24 -24.29 -126.29
C LEU A 12 -61.31 -23.39 -125.69
N SER A 13 -60.93 -22.54 -124.73
CA SER A 13 -61.85 -21.57 -124.14
C SER A 13 -62.39 -20.65 -125.23
N ARG A 14 -63.67 -20.25 -125.09
CA ARG A 14 -64.30 -19.35 -126.06
C ARG A 14 -63.55 -18.02 -126.17
N ASP A 15 -63.04 -17.50 -125.05
CA ASP A 15 -62.24 -16.26 -125.04
C ASP A 15 -60.98 -16.40 -125.91
N LEU A 16 -60.15 -17.42 -125.63
CA LEU A 16 -58.91 -17.62 -126.38
C LEU A 16 -59.19 -17.90 -127.86
N LYS A 17 -60.21 -18.72 -128.14
CA LYS A 17 -60.65 -19.01 -129.51
C LYS A 17 -61.03 -17.73 -130.25
N ASN A 18 -61.89 -16.89 -129.66
CA ASN A 18 -62.35 -15.66 -130.31
C ASN A 18 -61.18 -14.71 -130.55
N ARG A 19 -60.30 -14.52 -129.56
CA ARG A 19 -59.15 -13.62 -129.69
C ARG A 19 -58.13 -14.09 -130.73
N LEU A 20 -57.91 -15.40 -130.84
CA LEU A 20 -57.09 -15.97 -131.92
C LEU A 20 -57.75 -15.78 -133.28
N SER A 21 -59.07 -15.97 -133.37
CA SER A 21 -59.84 -15.71 -134.60
C SER A 21 -59.79 -14.24 -135.01
N ASP A 22 -59.88 -13.30 -134.07
CA ASP A 22 -59.80 -11.86 -134.35
C ASP A 22 -58.42 -11.51 -134.95
N ILE A 23 -57.33 -12.03 -134.38
CA ILE A 23 -55.98 -11.85 -134.94
C ILE A 23 -55.87 -12.48 -136.32
N ALA A 24 -56.53 -13.61 -136.53
CA ALA A 24 -56.55 -14.33 -137.79
C ALA A 24 -57.29 -13.56 -138.90
N ILE A 25 -58.29 -12.76 -138.53
CA ILE A 25 -59.04 -11.88 -139.44
C ILE A 25 -58.20 -10.64 -139.79
N ASP A 26 -57.60 -9.96 -138.81
CA ASP A 26 -56.87 -8.71 -139.03
C ASP A 26 -55.56 -8.91 -139.81
N ARG A 27 -54.84 -9.99 -139.50
CA ARG A 27 -53.60 -10.46 -140.17
C ARG A 27 -52.58 -9.35 -140.49
N ASP A 28 -52.22 -8.56 -139.48
CA ASP A 28 -51.21 -7.51 -139.58
C ASP A 28 -49.78 -8.01 -139.28
N ALA A 29 -48.78 -7.13 -139.43
CA ALA A 29 -47.37 -7.46 -139.16
C ALA A 29 -47.08 -7.83 -137.69
N SER A 30 -48.02 -7.56 -136.77
CA SER A 30 -47.90 -7.85 -135.33
C SER A 30 -48.63 -9.12 -134.89
N SER A 31 -49.29 -9.84 -135.81
CA SER A 31 -50.06 -11.05 -135.50
C SER A 31 -49.26 -12.10 -134.73
N ALA A 32 -47.98 -12.33 -135.06
CA ALA A 32 -47.13 -13.28 -134.35
C ALA A 32 -46.92 -12.91 -132.87
N GLN A 33 -46.62 -11.64 -132.59
CA GLN A 33 -46.43 -11.14 -131.23
C GLN A 33 -47.75 -11.15 -130.44
N LYS A 34 -48.88 -10.83 -131.08
CA LYS A 34 -50.22 -10.91 -130.48
C LYS A 34 -50.54 -12.35 -130.07
N VAL A 35 -50.37 -13.31 -130.98
CA VAL A 35 -50.58 -14.75 -130.71
C VAL A 35 -49.66 -15.24 -129.59
N ARG A 36 -48.37 -14.88 -129.61
CA ARG A 36 -47.40 -15.26 -128.57
C ARG A 36 -47.84 -14.78 -127.17
N ASN A 37 -48.31 -13.54 -127.07
CA ASN A 37 -48.80 -12.99 -125.80
C ASN A 37 -50.08 -13.69 -125.31
N LEU A 38 -50.98 -14.07 -126.23
CA LEU A 38 -52.16 -14.86 -125.88
C LEU A 38 -51.78 -16.24 -125.35
N LEU A 39 -50.87 -16.95 -126.02
CA LEU A 39 -50.40 -18.27 -125.60
C LEU A 39 -49.69 -18.20 -124.25
N LYS A 40 -48.88 -17.16 -124.01
CA LYS A 40 -48.23 -16.91 -122.72
C LYS A 40 -49.23 -16.79 -121.57
N GLY A 41 -50.36 -16.13 -121.80
CA GLY A 41 -51.43 -15.98 -120.80
C GLY A 41 -52.43 -17.14 -120.76
N ALA A 42 -52.37 -18.08 -121.71
CA ALA A 42 -53.34 -19.15 -121.84
C ALA A 42 -53.27 -20.13 -120.66
N SER A 43 -54.41 -20.70 -120.29
CA SER A 43 -54.42 -21.73 -119.25
C SER A 43 -53.70 -23.00 -119.73
N VAL A 44 -53.26 -23.86 -118.80
CA VAL A 44 -52.71 -25.18 -119.17
C VAL A 44 -53.72 -25.99 -119.98
N GLY A 45 -55.01 -25.89 -119.64
CA GLY A 45 -56.09 -26.54 -120.38
C GLY A 45 -56.24 -26.04 -121.81
N ASP A 46 -56.11 -24.73 -122.05
CA ASP A 46 -56.15 -24.12 -123.38
C ASP A 46 -54.97 -24.58 -124.27
N LEU A 47 -53.76 -24.56 -123.71
CA LEU A 47 -52.57 -25.03 -124.43
C LEU A 47 -52.66 -26.53 -124.74
N GLN A 48 -53.16 -27.33 -123.79
CA GLN A 48 -53.45 -28.75 -124.02
C GLN A 48 -54.51 -28.96 -125.11
N ALA A 49 -55.53 -28.11 -125.19
CA ALA A 49 -56.55 -28.19 -126.23
C ALA A 49 -55.97 -27.88 -127.62
N LEU A 50 -55.13 -26.84 -127.74
CA LEU A 50 -54.43 -26.52 -128.99
C LEU A 50 -53.43 -27.61 -129.38
N LEU A 51 -52.67 -28.14 -128.42
CA LEU A 51 -51.73 -29.24 -128.64
C LEU A 51 -52.39 -30.48 -129.21
N ARG A 52 -53.60 -30.81 -128.73
CA ARG A 52 -54.35 -31.95 -129.25
C ARG A 52 -54.70 -31.78 -130.74
N GLY A 53 -54.81 -30.56 -131.24
CA GLY A 53 -55.02 -30.33 -132.67
C GLY A 53 -53.81 -30.60 -133.55
N LEU A 54 -52.61 -30.73 -132.97
CA LEU A 54 -51.41 -31.20 -133.67
C LEU A 54 -51.37 -32.72 -133.85
N ASP A 55 -52.20 -33.46 -133.12
CA ASP A 55 -52.17 -34.92 -133.08
C ASP A 55 -52.97 -35.51 -134.25
N SER A 56 -52.26 -35.89 -135.31
CA SER A 56 -52.84 -36.46 -136.53
C SER A 56 -53.56 -37.79 -136.33
N ALA A 57 -53.35 -38.46 -135.20
CA ALA A 57 -54.03 -39.72 -134.88
C ALA A 57 -55.45 -39.51 -134.33
N ARG A 58 -55.88 -38.26 -134.08
CA ARG A 58 -57.22 -37.97 -133.55
C ARG A 58 -58.27 -37.93 -134.65
N ALA A 59 -59.45 -38.46 -134.35
CA ALA A 59 -60.61 -38.43 -135.25
C ALA A 59 -61.09 -37.01 -135.64
N ALA A 60 -60.79 -36.01 -134.80
CA ALA A 60 -61.11 -34.60 -135.03
C ALA A 60 -59.99 -33.82 -135.73
N TYR A 61 -58.81 -34.43 -135.96
CA TYR A 61 -57.70 -33.79 -136.65
C TYR A 61 -58.14 -33.28 -138.03
N GLY A 62 -57.73 -32.07 -138.39
CA GLY A 62 -58.15 -31.42 -139.63
C GLY A 62 -59.58 -30.85 -139.61
N ARG A 63 -60.34 -31.05 -138.55
CA ARG A 63 -61.74 -30.57 -138.40
C ARG A 63 -62.00 -29.87 -137.07
N ASP A 64 -60.95 -29.58 -136.31
CA ASP A 64 -61.05 -28.96 -135.00
C ASP A 64 -60.74 -27.45 -135.04
N ASP A 65 -61.00 -26.79 -133.91
CA ASP A 65 -60.78 -25.36 -133.75
C ASP A 65 -59.31 -24.98 -133.97
N TYR A 66 -58.39 -25.87 -133.60
CA TYR A 66 -56.97 -25.67 -133.84
C TYR A 66 -56.66 -25.61 -135.34
N TYR A 67 -57.15 -26.57 -136.13
CA TYR A 67 -56.90 -26.61 -137.55
C TYR A 67 -57.50 -25.40 -138.28
N ASN A 68 -58.72 -24.99 -137.88
CA ASN A 68 -59.34 -23.77 -138.40
C ASN A 68 -58.48 -22.53 -138.12
N LEU A 69 -58.02 -22.37 -136.88
CA LEU A 69 -57.15 -21.27 -136.51
C LEU A 69 -55.79 -21.34 -137.21
N LEU A 70 -55.22 -22.54 -137.33
CA LEU A 70 -53.94 -22.79 -138.01
C LEU A 70 -54.01 -22.38 -139.47
N MET A 71 -55.11 -22.67 -140.18
CA MET A 71 -55.25 -22.29 -141.58
C MET A 71 -55.12 -20.78 -141.79
N HIS A 72 -55.75 -20.00 -140.92
CA HIS A 72 -55.69 -18.54 -140.99
C HIS A 72 -54.40 -17.96 -140.38
N LEU A 73 -53.79 -18.66 -139.42
CA LEU A 73 -52.54 -18.31 -138.75
C LEU A 73 -51.37 -19.21 -139.20
N SER A 74 -51.37 -19.59 -140.48
CA SER A 74 -50.42 -20.56 -141.06
C SER A 74 -49.08 -19.92 -141.42
N SER A 75 -49.08 -18.62 -141.70
CA SER A 75 -47.90 -17.85 -142.05
C SER A 75 -48.05 -16.41 -141.55
N MET A 76 -47.30 -16.10 -140.49
CA MET A 76 -47.10 -14.78 -139.90
C MET A 76 -45.62 -14.40 -140.04
N LEU A 77 -45.31 -13.10 -140.17
CA LEU A 77 -43.92 -12.64 -140.18
C LEU A 77 -43.26 -12.97 -138.84
N ASN A 78 -42.04 -13.51 -138.87
CA ASN A 78 -41.31 -13.75 -137.63
C ASN A 78 -40.92 -12.41 -136.98
N ASP A 79 -41.46 -12.17 -135.79
CA ASP A 79 -41.22 -10.98 -134.98
C ASP A 79 -39.93 -11.06 -134.16
N LYS A 80 -39.35 -12.26 -134.05
CA LYS A 80 -38.13 -12.55 -133.29
C LYS A 80 -37.22 -13.48 -134.11
N PRO A 81 -36.28 -12.91 -134.88
CA PRO A 81 -35.35 -13.71 -135.67
C PRO A 81 -34.57 -14.67 -134.76
N ASP A 82 -34.71 -15.95 -135.02
CA ASP A 82 -34.04 -17.05 -134.31
C ASP A 82 -33.02 -17.77 -135.21
N GLY A 83 -32.71 -17.18 -136.37
CA GLY A 83 -31.78 -17.73 -137.37
C GLY A 83 -32.41 -18.75 -138.32
N ASP A 84 -33.43 -19.48 -137.86
CA ASP A 84 -33.97 -20.65 -138.56
C ASP A 84 -35.36 -20.44 -139.17
N ARG A 85 -36.20 -19.55 -138.61
CA ARG A 85 -37.58 -19.35 -139.05
C ARG A 85 -37.78 -17.94 -139.63
N ARG A 86 -38.15 -17.83 -140.91
CA ARG A 86 -38.54 -16.54 -141.53
C ARG A 86 -40.02 -16.20 -141.35
N GLN A 87 -40.86 -17.22 -141.21
CA GLN A 87 -42.28 -17.11 -140.97
C GLN A 87 -42.66 -18.05 -139.82
N LEU A 88 -43.64 -17.66 -139.02
CA LEU A 88 -44.16 -18.43 -137.90
C LEU A 88 -45.61 -18.83 -138.16
N SER A 89 -45.97 -20.04 -137.78
CA SER A 89 -47.35 -20.48 -137.71
C SER A 89 -47.83 -20.52 -136.27
N LEU A 90 -49.15 -20.70 -136.08
CA LEU A 90 -49.71 -21.00 -134.75
C LEU A 90 -49.03 -22.22 -134.10
N THR A 91 -48.62 -23.22 -134.90
CA THR A 91 -47.83 -24.37 -134.42
C THR A 91 -46.51 -23.93 -133.80
N SER A 92 -45.73 -23.11 -134.51
CA SER A 92 -44.41 -22.66 -134.04
C SER A 92 -44.51 -21.90 -132.72
N LEU A 93 -45.47 -20.97 -132.61
CA LEU A 93 -45.66 -20.18 -131.40
C LEU A 93 -46.19 -21.00 -130.22
N LEU A 94 -47.03 -22.00 -130.50
CA LEU A 94 -47.51 -22.93 -129.49
C LEU A 94 -46.36 -23.77 -128.92
N VAL A 95 -45.50 -24.31 -129.78
CA VAL A 95 -44.32 -25.08 -129.37
C VAL A 95 -43.36 -24.24 -128.52
N ASP A 96 -43.01 -23.02 -128.97
CA ASP A 96 -42.14 -22.10 -128.21
C ASP A 96 -42.65 -21.87 -126.78
N GLU A 97 -43.96 -21.64 -126.62
CA GLU A 97 -44.56 -21.39 -125.31
C GLU A 97 -44.57 -22.65 -124.41
N ILE A 98 -44.78 -23.82 -125.00
CA ILE A 98 -44.77 -25.08 -124.24
C ILE A 98 -43.35 -25.41 -123.77
N GLU A 99 -42.36 -25.29 -124.65
CA GLU A 99 -40.95 -25.51 -124.30
C GLU A 99 -40.52 -24.59 -123.16
N LYS A 100 -40.92 -23.31 -123.23
CA LYS A 100 -40.67 -22.35 -122.16
C LYS A 100 -41.33 -22.78 -120.84
N ARG A 101 -42.61 -23.17 -120.84
CA ARG A 101 -43.30 -23.61 -119.62
C ARG A 101 -42.69 -24.86 -119.01
N ILE A 102 -42.17 -25.77 -119.82
CA ILE A 102 -41.46 -26.97 -119.35
C ILE A 102 -40.17 -26.56 -118.62
N ALA A 103 -39.36 -25.67 -119.21
CA ALA A 103 -38.12 -25.19 -118.61
C ALA A 103 -38.35 -24.40 -117.30
N ASP A 104 -39.36 -23.52 -117.29
CA ASP A 104 -39.75 -22.76 -116.10
C ASP A 104 -40.28 -23.71 -115.00
N GLY A 105 -41.06 -24.74 -115.37
CA GLY A 105 -41.61 -25.73 -114.45
C GLY A 105 -40.55 -26.53 -113.68
N ASP A 106 -39.51 -27.02 -114.37
CA ASP A 106 -38.37 -27.72 -113.73
C ASP A 106 -37.61 -26.79 -112.76
N SER A 107 -37.41 -25.54 -113.16
CA SER A 107 -36.76 -24.52 -112.33
C SER A 107 -37.56 -24.22 -111.06
N TYR A 108 -38.89 -24.07 -111.17
CA TYR A 108 -39.76 -23.86 -110.01
C TYR A 108 -39.83 -25.07 -109.09
N ALA A 109 -39.86 -26.30 -109.63
CA ALA A 109 -39.87 -27.52 -108.83
C ALA A 109 -38.61 -27.64 -107.96
N LYS A 110 -37.42 -27.45 -108.55
CA LYS A 110 -36.14 -27.45 -107.83
C LYS A 110 -36.08 -26.37 -106.75
N LEU A 111 -36.58 -25.17 -107.06
CA LEU A 111 -36.66 -24.08 -106.08
C LEU A 111 -37.59 -24.42 -104.91
N LEU A 112 -38.72 -25.06 -105.18
CA LEU A 112 -39.68 -25.47 -104.17
C LEU A 112 -39.11 -26.56 -103.25
N GLU A 113 -38.42 -27.55 -103.81
CA GLU A 113 -37.73 -28.58 -103.03
C GLU A 113 -36.64 -27.98 -102.13
N ALA A 114 -35.82 -27.07 -102.65
CA ALA A 114 -34.79 -26.38 -101.86
C ALA A 114 -35.39 -25.58 -100.70
N LYS A 115 -36.51 -24.86 -100.94
CA LYS A 115 -37.23 -24.12 -99.89
C LYS A 115 -37.84 -25.05 -98.85
N LEU A 116 -38.42 -26.18 -99.26
CA LEU A 116 -38.97 -27.18 -98.34
C LEU A 116 -37.87 -27.79 -97.46
N ALA A 117 -36.70 -28.10 -98.03
CA ALA A 117 -35.55 -28.59 -97.27
C ALA A 117 -35.06 -27.55 -96.24
N ALA A 118 -34.96 -26.28 -96.65
CA ALA A 118 -34.58 -25.19 -95.75
C ALA A 118 -35.57 -25.00 -94.59
N ILE A 119 -36.88 -25.08 -94.87
CA ILE A 119 -37.92 -24.98 -93.83
C ILE A 119 -37.81 -26.13 -92.83
N LYS A 120 -37.59 -27.38 -93.30
CA LYS A 120 -37.41 -28.53 -92.41
C LYS A 120 -36.19 -28.36 -91.50
N SER A 121 -35.06 -27.94 -92.06
CA SER A 121 -33.84 -27.69 -91.29
C SER A 121 -34.05 -26.59 -90.23
N GLN A 122 -34.74 -25.50 -90.58
CA GLN A 122 -35.09 -24.44 -89.62
C GLN A 122 -36.00 -24.94 -88.50
N GLN A 123 -36.99 -25.79 -88.80
CA GLN A 123 -37.87 -26.37 -87.79
C GLN A 123 -37.12 -27.29 -86.81
N GLU A 124 -36.16 -28.08 -87.28
CA GLU A 124 -35.33 -28.91 -86.42
C GLU A 124 -34.45 -28.07 -85.49
N MET A 125 -33.80 -27.03 -86.02
CA MET A 125 -33.01 -26.09 -85.20
C MET A 125 -33.86 -25.40 -84.13
N LEU A 126 -35.08 -24.98 -84.46
CA LEU A 126 -36.00 -24.38 -83.49
C LEU A 126 -36.38 -25.37 -82.38
N ARG A 127 -36.69 -26.62 -82.72
CA ARG A 127 -36.97 -27.67 -81.72
C ARG A 127 -35.81 -27.93 -80.80
N GLU A 128 -34.59 -27.98 -81.34
CA GLU A 128 -33.38 -28.17 -80.52
C GLU A 128 -33.15 -26.98 -79.58
N ARG A 129 -33.33 -25.76 -80.08
CA ARG A 129 -33.25 -24.54 -79.25
C ARG A 129 -34.31 -24.50 -78.15
N ASP A 130 -35.55 -24.88 -78.45
CA ASP A 130 -36.61 -24.97 -77.45
C ASP A 130 -36.28 -26.01 -76.37
N SER A 131 -35.70 -27.15 -76.76
CA SER A 131 -35.25 -28.17 -75.81
C SER A 131 -34.12 -27.65 -74.92
N GLN A 132 -33.14 -26.94 -75.49
CA GLN A 132 -32.04 -26.33 -74.73
C GLN A 132 -32.56 -25.28 -73.75
N LEU A 133 -33.48 -24.42 -74.19
CA LEU A 133 -34.10 -23.40 -73.33
C LEU A 133 -34.83 -24.02 -72.15
N ARG A 134 -35.64 -25.07 -72.38
CA ARG A 134 -36.36 -25.77 -71.30
C ARG A 134 -35.42 -26.42 -70.27
N ASN A 135 -34.29 -26.97 -70.72
CA ASN A 135 -33.30 -27.54 -69.81
C ASN A 135 -32.63 -26.44 -68.98
N LEU A 136 -32.25 -25.34 -69.62
CA LEU A 136 -31.62 -24.21 -68.96
C LEU A 136 -32.57 -23.52 -67.95
N GLU A 137 -33.86 -23.43 -68.27
CA GLU A 137 -34.90 -22.96 -67.35
C GLU A 137 -34.97 -23.84 -66.10
N LYS A 138 -35.00 -25.17 -66.26
CA LYS A 138 -35.01 -26.10 -65.12
C LYS A 138 -33.76 -26.00 -64.27
N GLU A 139 -32.58 -25.90 -64.89
CA GLU A 139 -31.32 -25.74 -64.16
C GLU A 139 -31.32 -24.44 -63.36
N LYS A 140 -31.75 -23.33 -63.96
CA LYS A 140 -31.82 -22.02 -63.29
C LYS A 140 -32.86 -21.99 -62.18
N GLU A 141 -33.99 -22.66 -62.35
CA GLU A 141 -35.00 -22.79 -61.31
C GLU A 141 -34.48 -23.60 -60.11
N GLN A 142 -33.74 -24.68 -60.35
CA GLN A 142 -33.09 -25.45 -59.29
C GLN A 142 -32.00 -24.67 -58.57
N GLU A 143 -31.14 -23.95 -59.30
CA GLU A 143 -30.13 -23.07 -58.71
C GLU A 143 -30.77 -21.98 -57.84
N LEU A 144 -31.85 -21.36 -58.34
CA LEU A 144 -32.58 -20.34 -57.60
C LEU A 144 -33.20 -20.91 -56.32
N GLN A 145 -33.74 -22.13 -56.36
CA GLN A 145 -34.30 -22.76 -55.18
C GLN A 145 -33.23 -23.09 -54.13
N LYS A 146 -32.10 -23.67 -54.54
CA LYS A 146 -30.95 -23.92 -53.64
C LYS A 146 -30.46 -22.63 -52.99
N ALA A 147 -30.32 -21.55 -53.77
CA ALA A 147 -29.89 -20.25 -53.25
C ALA A 147 -30.89 -19.67 -52.23
N LYS A 148 -32.20 -19.90 -52.41
CA LYS A 148 -33.22 -19.50 -51.44
C LYS A 148 -33.11 -20.29 -50.14
N ASP A 149 -32.94 -21.60 -50.22
CA ASP A 149 -32.83 -22.48 -49.05
C ASP A 149 -31.56 -22.17 -48.24
N GLU A 150 -30.42 -21.98 -48.91
CA GLU A 150 -29.15 -21.56 -48.27
C GLU A 150 -29.30 -20.20 -47.58
N ARG A 151 -29.93 -19.22 -48.23
CA ARG A 151 -30.19 -17.91 -47.65
C ARG A 151 -31.10 -18.00 -46.43
N GLN A 152 -32.10 -18.87 -46.45
CA GLN A 152 -32.98 -19.10 -45.30
C GLN A 152 -32.21 -19.70 -44.13
N ALA A 153 -31.44 -20.77 -44.36
CA ALA A 153 -30.61 -21.41 -43.34
C ALA A 153 -29.61 -20.42 -42.72
N LEU A 154 -28.97 -19.59 -43.55
CA LEU A 154 -28.06 -18.54 -43.08
C LEU A 154 -28.78 -17.52 -42.19
N THR A 155 -29.98 -17.09 -42.60
CA THR A 155 -30.80 -16.13 -41.82
C THR A 155 -31.18 -16.70 -40.46
N GLU A 156 -31.59 -17.96 -40.40
CA GLU A 156 -31.92 -18.65 -39.14
C GLU A 156 -30.70 -18.75 -38.22
N SER A 157 -29.53 -19.12 -38.77
CA SER A 157 -28.28 -19.21 -38.01
C SER A 157 -27.83 -17.86 -37.46
N PHE A 158 -27.98 -16.79 -38.24
CA PHE A 158 -27.65 -15.43 -37.86
C PHE A 158 -28.55 -14.96 -36.72
N ASN A 159 -29.86 -15.14 -36.85
CA ASN A 159 -30.82 -14.77 -35.80
C ASN A 159 -30.59 -15.53 -34.49
N LYS A 160 -30.25 -16.82 -34.57
CA LYS A 160 -29.90 -17.64 -33.39
C LYS A 160 -28.65 -17.11 -32.70
N THR A 161 -27.63 -16.73 -33.47
CA THR A 161 -26.36 -16.17 -32.95
C THR A 161 -26.59 -14.80 -32.32
N LEU A 162 -27.34 -13.93 -32.99
CA LEU A 162 -27.70 -12.61 -32.48
C LEU A 162 -28.49 -12.70 -31.17
N SER A 163 -29.46 -13.62 -31.08
CA SER A 163 -30.23 -13.85 -29.84
C SER A 163 -29.35 -14.33 -28.68
N ARG A 164 -28.41 -15.25 -28.94
CA ARG A 164 -27.45 -15.73 -27.93
C ARG A 164 -26.55 -14.61 -27.45
N SER A 165 -25.93 -13.88 -28.39
CA SER A 165 -25.05 -12.75 -28.08
C SER A 165 -25.78 -11.66 -27.29
N THR A 166 -27.02 -11.34 -27.64
CA THR A 166 -27.85 -10.36 -26.91
C THR A 166 -28.13 -10.82 -25.47
N LYS A 167 -28.44 -12.11 -25.27
CA LYS A 167 -28.66 -12.67 -23.93
C LYS A 167 -27.37 -12.63 -23.09
N GLU A 168 -26.24 -12.99 -23.67
CA GLU A 168 -24.93 -12.94 -23.00
C GLU A 168 -24.54 -11.50 -22.64
N TYR A 169 -24.70 -10.56 -23.56
CA TYR A 169 -24.45 -9.14 -23.32
C TYR A 169 -25.27 -8.62 -22.13
N ASN A 170 -26.56 -8.94 -22.06
CA ASN A 170 -27.42 -8.50 -20.96
C ASN A 170 -27.04 -9.17 -19.62
N LYS A 171 -26.62 -10.44 -19.63
CA LYS A 171 -26.08 -11.10 -18.42
C LYS A 171 -24.80 -10.42 -17.94
N LEU A 172 -23.82 -10.24 -18.82
CA LEU A 172 -22.56 -9.58 -18.48
C LEU A 172 -22.78 -8.15 -17.99
N LYS A 173 -23.72 -7.41 -18.58
CA LYS A 173 -24.08 -6.06 -18.14
C LYS A 173 -24.63 -6.05 -16.71
N THR A 174 -25.47 -7.03 -16.34
CA THR A 174 -26.04 -7.12 -14.98
C THR A 174 -25.00 -7.61 -13.97
N GLU A 175 -24.13 -8.56 -14.34
CA GLU A 175 -23.00 -9.00 -13.50
C GLU A 175 -22.01 -7.86 -13.26
N LEU A 176 -21.67 -7.08 -14.29
CA LEU A 176 -20.79 -5.92 -14.16
C LEU A 176 -21.37 -4.87 -13.21
N ALA A 177 -22.69 -4.63 -13.24
CA ALA A 177 -23.34 -3.71 -12.33
C ALA A 177 -23.27 -4.20 -10.87
N LYS A 178 -23.53 -5.49 -10.62
CA LYS A 178 -23.42 -6.10 -9.30
C LYS A 178 -21.99 -6.04 -8.75
N GLU A 179 -20.99 -6.33 -9.59
CA GLU A 179 -19.59 -6.31 -9.16
C GLU A 179 -19.13 -4.88 -8.85
N LYS A 180 -19.59 -3.88 -9.61
CA LYS A 180 -19.35 -2.46 -9.29
C LYS A 180 -19.97 -2.04 -7.95
N GLU A 181 -21.19 -2.48 -7.67
CA GLU A 181 -21.85 -2.19 -6.39
C GLU A 181 -21.12 -2.85 -5.22
N LYS A 182 -20.70 -4.10 -5.39
CA LYS A 182 -19.91 -4.84 -4.40
C LYS A 182 -18.56 -4.17 -4.15
N ALA A 183 -17.85 -3.77 -5.21
CA ALA A 183 -16.60 -3.04 -5.10
C ALA A 183 -16.79 -1.71 -4.35
N ALA A 184 -17.83 -0.93 -4.67
CA ALA A 184 -18.13 0.32 -3.98
C ALA A 184 -18.43 0.10 -2.48
N LYS A 185 -19.18 -0.95 -2.12
CA LYS A 185 -19.43 -1.33 -0.71
C LYS A 185 -18.13 -1.68 0.01
N MET A 186 -17.28 -2.53 -0.59
CA MET A 186 -15.99 -2.90 -0.01
C MET A 186 -15.07 -1.68 0.16
N THR A 187 -15.02 -0.77 -0.82
CA THR A 187 -14.24 0.47 -0.71
C THR A 187 -14.71 1.32 0.46
N LYS A 188 -16.03 1.48 0.64
CA LYS A 188 -16.59 2.23 1.77
C LYS A 188 -16.24 1.58 3.11
N GLU A 189 -16.44 0.27 3.23
CA GLU A 189 -16.09 -0.47 4.46
C GLU A 189 -14.60 -0.37 4.82
N LEU A 190 -13.72 -0.44 3.83
CA LEU A 190 -12.27 -0.28 4.04
C LEU A 190 -11.91 1.14 4.47
N ALA A 191 -12.54 2.15 3.89
CA ALA A 191 -12.35 3.54 4.29
C ALA A 191 -12.80 3.79 5.75
N ASP A 192 -13.97 3.26 6.13
CA ASP A 192 -14.50 3.38 7.50
C ASP A 192 -13.58 2.65 8.51
N LYS A 193 -13.09 1.45 8.16
CA LYS A 193 -12.13 0.69 9.00
C LYS A 193 -10.80 1.44 9.15
N LEU A 194 -10.28 2.02 8.07
CA LEU A 194 -9.04 2.78 8.10
C LEU A 194 -9.17 4.02 9.00
N SER A 195 -10.24 4.79 8.85
CA SER A 195 -10.50 5.97 9.67
C SER A 195 -10.65 5.62 11.16
N ASN A 196 -11.35 4.53 11.49
CA ASN A 196 -11.45 4.04 12.87
C ASN A 196 -10.10 3.57 13.44
N ALA A 197 -9.26 2.93 12.62
CA ALA A 197 -7.92 2.50 13.01
C ALA A 197 -7.00 3.71 13.26
N GLU A 198 -7.04 4.73 12.40
CA GLU A 198 -6.32 5.99 12.57
C GLU A 198 -6.74 6.71 13.85
N ALA A 199 -8.04 6.85 14.11
CA ALA A 199 -8.54 7.48 15.32
C ALA A 199 -8.14 6.71 16.60
N SER A 200 -8.12 5.37 16.54
CA SER A 200 -7.67 4.52 17.67
C SER A 200 -6.17 4.64 17.89
N ARG A 201 -5.38 4.67 16.81
CA ARG A 201 -3.93 4.89 16.86
C ARG A 201 -3.59 6.24 17.49
N ASP A 202 -4.27 7.31 17.09
CA ASP A 202 -4.01 8.66 17.60
C ASP A 202 -4.35 8.76 19.09
N LYS A 203 -5.44 8.11 19.54
CA LYS A 203 -5.75 7.97 20.97
C LYS A 203 -4.66 7.20 21.72
N ALA A 204 -4.17 6.09 21.18
CA ALA A 204 -3.10 5.30 21.79
C ALA A 204 -1.80 6.09 21.91
N PHE A 205 -1.45 6.89 20.90
CA PHE A 205 -0.31 7.81 20.97
C PHE A 205 -0.50 8.89 22.05
N ALA A 206 -1.68 9.49 22.15
CA ALA A 206 -1.97 10.48 23.18
C ALA A 206 -1.85 9.89 24.60
N VAL A 207 -2.39 8.70 24.83
CA VAL A 207 -2.25 7.98 26.11
C VAL A 207 -0.79 7.63 26.40
N SER A 208 -0.05 7.14 25.39
CA SER A 208 1.37 6.81 25.56
C SER A 208 2.20 8.04 25.93
N LYS A 209 1.88 9.20 25.34
CA LYS A 209 2.52 10.48 25.67
C LYS A 209 2.21 10.92 27.11
N ASP A 210 0.94 10.89 27.51
CA ASP A 210 0.52 11.23 28.89
C ASP A 210 1.18 10.31 29.94
N LEU A 211 1.28 9.01 29.64
CA LEU A 211 1.99 8.06 30.51
C LEU A 211 3.48 8.36 30.60
N ALA A 212 4.14 8.71 29.48
CA ALA A 212 5.55 9.09 29.48
C ALA A 212 5.79 10.37 30.32
N ASP A 213 4.93 11.38 30.18
CA ASP A 213 5.02 12.63 30.94
C ASP A 213 4.80 12.39 32.44
N LYS A 214 3.84 11.53 32.80
CA LYS A 214 3.59 11.10 34.19
C LYS A 214 4.77 10.31 34.77
N LEU A 215 5.35 9.39 34.00
CA LEU A 215 6.51 8.61 34.42
C LEU A 215 7.70 9.53 34.70
N SER A 216 8.01 10.45 33.79
CA SER A 216 9.10 11.43 33.97
C SER A 216 8.88 12.31 35.21
N SER A 217 7.64 12.76 35.44
CA SER A 217 7.28 13.53 36.65
C SER A 217 7.43 12.71 37.94
N ALA A 218 7.08 11.42 37.90
CA ALA A 218 7.22 10.51 39.02
C ALA A 218 8.70 10.22 39.32
N GLU A 219 9.54 10.00 38.30
CA GLU A 219 10.99 9.84 38.42
C GLU A 219 11.64 11.08 39.05
N ALA A 220 11.30 12.28 38.57
CA ALA A 220 11.81 13.52 39.15
C ALA A 220 11.38 13.70 40.62
N SER A 221 10.16 13.28 40.98
CA SER A 221 9.67 13.33 42.37
C SER A 221 10.39 12.32 43.27
N ARG A 222 10.63 11.11 42.75
CA ARG A 222 11.40 10.06 43.42
C ARG A 222 12.84 10.52 43.68
N ASP A 223 13.49 11.13 42.70
CA ASP A 223 14.87 11.61 42.85
C ASP A 223 14.98 12.73 43.88
N LYS A 224 13.99 13.64 43.94
CA LYS A 224 13.88 14.63 45.03
C LYS A 224 13.71 13.97 46.40
N ALA A 225 12.85 12.95 46.51
CA ALA A 225 12.66 12.23 47.76
C ALA A 225 13.94 11.50 48.22
N PHE A 226 14.70 10.92 47.29
CA PHE A 226 16.02 10.34 47.59
C PHE A 226 17.02 11.39 48.07
N ALA A 227 17.06 12.56 47.44
CA ALA A 227 17.93 13.65 47.88
C ALA A 227 17.59 14.12 49.31
N VAL A 228 16.30 14.30 49.63
CA VAL A 228 15.85 14.64 50.99
C VAL A 228 16.19 13.55 51.98
N SER A 229 15.97 12.28 51.63
CA SER A 229 16.31 11.14 52.50
C SER A 229 17.80 11.08 52.81
N LYS A 230 18.66 11.36 51.81
CA LYS A 230 20.10 11.46 52.00
C LYS A 230 20.50 12.62 52.93
N ASP A 231 19.95 13.82 52.70
CA ASP A 231 20.21 14.98 53.57
C ASP A 231 19.78 14.73 55.03
N LEU A 232 18.62 14.07 55.23
CA LEU A 232 18.17 13.67 56.56
C LEU A 232 19.11 12.64 57.20
N ALA A 233 19.58 11.64 56.44
CA ALA A 233 20.55 10.67 56.94
C ALA A 233 21.87 11.34 57.35
N ASP A 234 22.39 12.25 56.54
CA ASP A 234 23.61 13.02 56.82
C ASP A 234 23.44 13.89 58.07
N LYS A 235 22.29 14.59 58.21
CA LYS A 235 21.95 15.36 59.42
C LYS A 235 21.84 14.50 60.67
N LEU A 236 21.24 13.32 60.54
CA LEU A 236 21.06 12.40 61.66
C LEU A 236 22.42 11.84 62.10
N ALA A 237 23.29 11.45 61.17
CA ALA A 237 24.66 11.05 61.47
C ALA A 237 25.45 12.16 62.18
N ALA A 238 25.35 13.41 61.70
CA ALA A 238 26.00 14.56 62.34
C ALA A 238 25.49 14.79 63.77
N LYS A 239 24.17 14.67 64.00
CA LYS A 239 23.58 14.81 65.34
C LYS A 239 23.96 13.66 66.27
N THR A 240 24.06 12.45 65.77
CA THR A 240 24.56 11.30 66.53
C THR A 240 26.01 11.54 66.99
N ALA A 241 26.89 12.01 66.09
CA ALA A 241 28.27 12.33 66.45
C ALA A 241 28.38 13.47 67.48
N GLU A 242 27.53 14.51 67.36
CA GLU A 242 27.45 15.58 68.35
C GLU A 242 27.00 15.06 69.73
N ALA A 243 26.00 14.17 69.76
CA ALA A 243 25.52 13.55 70.99
C ALA A 243 26.61 12.67 71.65
N GLU A 244 27.35 11.88 70.88
CA GLU A 244 28.48 11.09 71.38
C GLU A 244 29.54 11.97 72.04
N LYS A 245 29.92 13.08 71.40
CA LYS A 245 30.87 14.05 71.96
C LYS A 245 30.35 14.72 73.24
N LEU A 246 29.07 15.06 73.30
CA LEU A 246 28.45 15.57 74.53
C LEU A 246 28.47 14.54 75.65
N MET A 247 28.21 13.26 75.36
CA MET A 247 28.31 12.18 76.35
C MET A 247 29.74 12.01 76.88
N GLU A 248 30.76 12.07 76.01
CA GLU A 248 32.17 12.07 76.44
C GLU A 248 32.48 13.25 77.36
N ASN A 249 32.04 14.45 76.99
CA ASN A 249 32.22 15.65 77.81
C ASN A 249 31.53 15.51 79.17
N VAL A 250 30.29 15.03 79.22
CA VAL A 250 29.57 14.76 80.46
C VAL A 250 30.34 13.75 81.33
N GLY A 251 30.83 12.66 80.73
CA GLY A 251 31.66 11.69 81.45
C GLY A 251 32.98 12.29 81.98
N SER A 252 33.59 13.22 81.24
CA SER A 252 34.79 13.94 81.71
C SER A 252 34.50 14.87 82.88
N LEU A 253 33.37 15.59 82.82
CA LEU A 253 32.91 16.47 83.90
C LEU A 253 32.56 15.67 85.14
N ASP A 254 31.90 14.52 85.00
CA ASP A 254 31.58 13.63 86.11
C ASP A 254 32.85 13.16 86.85
N ARG A 255 33.89 12.75 86.11
CA ARG A 255 35.21 12.41 86.68
C ARG A 255 35.87 13.60 87.37
N LEU A 256 35.77 14.79 86.80
CA LEU A 256 36.36 16.02 87.36
C LEU A 256 35.64 16.40 88.66
N VAL A 257 34.31 16.30 88.69
CA VAL A 257 33.49 16.51 89.88
C VAL A 257 33.83 15.50 90.97
N GLU A 258 33.96 14.22 90.65
CA GLU A 258 34.37 13.20 91.63
C GLU A 258 35.80 13.43 92.14
N SER A 259 36.72 13.86 91.28
CA SER A 259 38.07 14.27 91.70
C SER A 259 38.01 15.46 92.66
N ALA A 260 37.25 16.49 92.32
CA ALA A 260 37.08 17.68 93.15
C ALA A 260 36.44 17.34 94.51
N LYS A 261 35.42 16.46 94.54
CA LYS A 261 34.83 15.97 95.80
C LYS A 261 35.87 15.26 96.67
N ARG A 262 36.70 14.40 96.10
CA ARG A 262 37.77 13.69 96.84
C ARG A 262 38.80 14.65 97.40
N GLU A 263 39.22 15.63 96.61
CA GLU A 263 40.17 16.67 97.04
C GLU A 263 39.56 17.52 98.16
N MET A 264 38.28 17.91 98.05
CA MET A 264 37.58 18.65 99.09
C MET A 264 37.47 17.84 100.38
N ALA A 265 37.17 16.54 100.29
CA ALA A 265 37.15 15.65 101.45
C ALA A 265 38.52 15.52 102.12
N GLN A 266 39.60 15.43 101.34
CA GLN A 266 40.97 15.46 101.86
C GLN A 266 41.29 16.77 102.58
N LYS A 267 40.91 17.92 102.00
CA LYS A 267 41.11 19.23 102.61
C LYS A 267 40.30 19.40 103.89
N LEU A 268 39.07 18.89 103.95
CA LEU A 268 38.28 18.87 105.18
C LEU A 268 38.97 18.05 106.28
N ALA A 269 39.46 16.85 105.95
CA ALA A 269 40.22 16.03 106.91
C ALA A 269 41.53 16.71 107.37
N GLU A 270 42.23 17.42 106.48
CA GLU A 270 43.41 18.21 106.82
C GLU A 270 43.05 19.38 107.76
N ILE A 271 41.93 20.06 107.53
CA ILE A 271 41.42 21.12 108.42
C ILE A 271 41.08 20.55 109.79
N ASP A 272 40.39 19.41 109.87
CA ASP A 272 40.05 18.76 111.14
C ASP A 272 41.31 18.39 111.92
N GLN A 273 42.33 17.84 111.24
CA GLN A 273 43.61 17.51 111.86
C GLN A 273 44.34 18.77 112.38
N LEU A 274 44.44 19.82 111.55
CA LEU A 274 45.05 21.09 111.96
C LEU A 274 44.29 21.74 113.13
N THR A 275 42.97 21.59 113.17
CA THR A 275 42.14 22.08 114.28
C THR A 275 42.43 21.33 115.57
N ALA A 276 42.58 20.00 115.50
CA ALA A 276 42.98 19.18 116.65
C ALA A 276 44.41 19.52 117.12
N ASP A 277 45.36 19.67 116.20
CA ASP A 277 46.74 20.04 116.51
C ASP A 277 46.81 21.43 117.16
N LYS A 278 46.02 22.39 116.67
CA LYS A 278 45.90 23.72 117.30
C LYS A 278 45.35 23.62 118.72
N ALA A 279 44.26 22.88 118.94
CA ALA A 279 43.70 22.70 120.29
C ALA A 279 44.71 22.06 121.26
N LYS A 280 45.52 21.10 120.77
CA LYS A 280 46.61 20.51 121.54
C LYS A 280 47.69 21.53 121.88
N ALA A 281 48.13 22.32 120.90
CA ALA A 281 49.12 23.37 121.13
C ALA A 281 48.61 24.43 122.12
N ASP A 282 47.35 24.85 122.03
CA ASP A 282 46.73 25.78 122.99
C ASP A 282 46.72 25.20 124.42
N ALA A 283 46.45 23.90 124.59
CA ALA A 283 46.51 23.22 125.88
C ALA A 283 47.95 23.13 126.43
N GLU A 284 48.93 22.80 125.59
CA GLU A 284 50.35 22.80 125.96
C GLU A 284 50.82 24.20 126.38
N LEU A 285 50.37 25.23 125.68
CA LEU A 285 50.71 26.63 125.97
C LEU A 285 50.08 27.10 127.29
N ALA A 286 48.83 26.71 127.57
CA ALA A 286 48.19 26.94 128.87
C ALA A 286 48.97 26.27 130.02
N ALA A 287 49.35 24.99 129.86
CA ALA A 287 50.14 24.26 130.85
C ALA A 287 51.53 24.89 131.08
N ALA A 288 52.18 25.35 130.02
CA ALA A 288 53.45 26.08 130.13
C ALA A 288 53.28 27.39 130.91
N ASN A 289 52.21 28.14 130.67
CA ASN A 289 51.91 29.37 131.41
C ASN A 289 51.64 29.10 132.89
N ASP A 290 50.91 28.03 133.24
CA ASP A 290 50.70 27.62 134.64
C ASP A 290 52.04 27.27 135.32
N THR A 291 52.94 26.60 134.59
CA THR A 291 54.28 26.26 135.07
C THR A 291 55.11 27.52 135.32
N ILE A 292 55.05 28.50 134.41
CA ILE A 292 55.71 29.80 134.57
C ILE A 292 55.18 30.53 135.81
N ALA A 293 53.86 30.54 136.04
CA ALA A 293 53.26 31.15 137.22
C ALA A 293 53.71 30.46 138.53
N SER A 294 53.82 29.13 138.53
CA SER A 294 54.35 28.37 139.67
C SER A 294 55.82 28.74 139.95
N LEU A 295 56.67 28.73 138.92
CA LEU A 295 58.08 29.11 139.03
C LEU A 295 58.25 30.57 139.50
N GLN A 296 57.40 31.50 139.08
CA GLN A 296 57.39 32.87 139.58
C GLN A 296 57.08 32.93 141.09
N THR A 297 56.16 32.09 141.56
CA THR A 297 55.81 31.99 142.98
C THR A 297 56.96 31.41 143.80
N GLU A 298 57.62 30.36 143.30
CA GLU A 298 58.81 29.78 143.93
C GLU A 298 59.99 30.77 143.95
N LEU A 299 60.18 31.55 142.89
CA LEU A 299 61.22 32.58 142.81
C LEU A 299 61.01 33.65 143.89
N GLU A 300 59.79 34.14 144.09
CA GLU A 300 59.49 35.12 145.16
C GLU A 300 59.71 34.52 146.55
N LYS A 301 59.33 33.25 146.76
CA LYS A 301 59.63 32.55 148.00
C LYS A 301 61.13 32.47 148.27
N ALA A 302 61.92 32.05 147.27
CA ALA A 302 63.38 31.99 147.39
C ALA A 302 64.01 33.35 147.67
N LYS A 303 63.50 34.45 147.08
CA LYS A 303 63.95 35.82 147.41
C LYS A 303 63.69 36.17 148.88
N THR A 304 62.53 35.80 149.42
CA THR A 304 62.22 36.06 150.84
C THR A 304 63.13 35.27 151.78
N GLU A 305 63.42 34.01 151.46
CA GLU A 305 64.34 33.16 152.24
C GLU A 305 65.80 33.67 152.19
N LEU A 306 66.23 34.17 151.02
CA LEU A 306 67.53 34.82 150.85
C LEU A 306 67.66 36.06 151.75
N ALA A 307 66.65 36.94 151.77
CA ALA A 307 66.64 38.13 152.61
C ALA A 307 66.67 37.80 154.12
N VAL A 308 66.07 36.68 154.54
CA VAL A 308 66.17 36.17 155.92
C VAL A 308 67.59 35.70 156.24
N SER A 309 68.21 34.96 155.31
CA SER A 309 69.59 34.48 155.48
C SER A 309 70.60 35.63 155.58
N GLU A 310 70.44 36.68 154.76
CA GLU A 310 71.28 37.89 154.85
C GLU A 310 71.19 38.57 156.22
N ARG A 311 69.98 38.68 156.80
CA ARG A 311 69.80 39.21 158.17
C ARG A 311 70.50 38.35 159.24
N LEU A 312 70.41 37.02 159.12
CA LEU A 312 71.07 36.09 160.03
C LEU A 312 72.59 36.23 159.98
N ILE A 313 73.16 36.32 158.77
CA ILE A 313 74.60 36.52 158.55
C ILE A 313 75.07 37.85 159.18
N GLU A 314 74.31 38.92 159.04
CA GLU A 314 74.64 40.23 159.64
C GLU A 314 74.61 40.17 161.18
N SER A 315 73.69 39.39 161.76
CA SER A 315 73.65 39.18 163.21
C SER A 315 74.86 38.40 163.72
N GLY A 316 75.28 37.35 163.00
CA GLY A 316 76.44 36.54 163.39
C GLY A 316 77.76 37.32 163.30
N LYS A 317 77.90 38.22 162.32
CA LYS A 317 79.07 39.11 162.22
C LYS A 317 79.23 40.03 163.44
N ARG A 318 78.12 40.56 163.99
CA ARG A 318 78.15 41.41 165.20
C ARG A 318 78.58 40.62 166.44
N GLU A 319 78.09 39.40 166.57
CA GLU A 319 78.39 38.53 167.71
C GLU A 319 79.88 38.11 167.76
N ILE A 320 80.47 37.81 166.59
CA ILE A 320 81.91 37.52 166.47
C ILE A 320 82.78 38.73 166.86
N ALA A 321 82.39 39.95 166.48
CA ALA A 321 83.14 41.15 166.81
C ALA A 321 83.16 41.45 168.32
N GLU A 322 82.06 41.14 169.03
CA GLU A 322 81.94 41.30 170.48
C GLU A 322 82.85 40.30 171.23
N LEU A 323 82.85 39.04 170.80
CA LEU A 323 83.70 37.98 171.37
C LEU A 323 85.20 38.28 171.20
N GLN A 324 85.59 38.83 170.05
CA GLN A 324 86.99 39.22 169.80
C GLN A 324 87.46 40.30 170.78
N LYS A 325 86.59 41.25 171.12
CA LYS A 325 86.89 42.34 172.04
C LYS A 325 87.05 41.86 173.50
N GLN A 326 86.27 40.86 173.91
CA GLN A 326 86.42 40.23 175.22
C GLN A 326 87.72 39.43 175.35
N LYS A 327 88.14 38.76 174.27
CA LYS A 327 89.38 37.98 174.25
C LYS A 327 90.61 38.86 174.48
N ASP A 328 90.72 39.97 173.75
CA ASP A 328 91.88 40.87 173.84
C ASP A 328 92.03 41.52 175.24
N ALA A 329 90.91 41.74 175.95
CA ALA A 329 90.92 42.25 177.32
C ALA A 329 91.46 41.22 178.34
N SER A 330 91.14 39.94 178.14
CA SER A 330 91.56 38.84 179.03
C SER A 330 93.06 38.57 178.91
N ASP A 331 93.60 38.58 177.69
CA ASP A 331 95.04 38.34 177.44
C ASP A 331 95.91 39.44 178.07
N LYS A 332 95.44 40.70 178.07
CA LYS A 332 96.16 41.82 178.69
C LYS A 332 96.24 41.71 180.21
N ALA A 333 95.17 41.26 180.87
CA ALA A 333 95.15 41.06 182.32
C ALA A 333 96.08 39.91 182.79
N LEU A 334 96.25 38.89 181.94
CA LEU A 334 97.11 37.75 182.25
C LEU A 334 98.60 38.14 182.31
N VAL A 335 99.04 39.01 181.39
CA VAL A 335 100.43 39.47 181.29
C VAL A 335 100.83 40.36 182.48
N GLU A 336 99.93 41.23 182.95
CA GLU A 336 100.20 42.10 184.12
C GLU A 336 100.32 41.28 185.43
N SER A 337 99.53 40.22 185.58
CA SER A 337 99.60 39.31 186.73
C SER A 337 100.94 38.58 186.82
N GLN A 338 101.47 38.11 185.69
CA GLN A 338 102.75 37.39 185.65
C GLN A 338 103.95 38.30 185.97
N ALA A 339 103.89 39.59 185.62
CA ALA A 339 104.94 40.55 185.94
C ALA A 339 105.03 40.85 187.45
N ASN A 340 103.88 40.97 188.14
CA ASN A 340 103.85 41.28 189.56
C ASN A 340 104.39 40.15 190.46
N VAL A 341 104.24 38.89 190.05
CA VAL A 341 104.76 37.74 190.81
C VAL A 341 106.30 37.70 190.78
N ALA A 342 106.91 38.01 189.63
CA ALA A 342 108.37 38.02 189.48
C ALA A 342 109.05 39.12 190.31
N GLU A 343 108.39 40.26 190.50
CA GLU A 343 108.88 41.39 191.30
C GLU A 343 108.91 41.04 192.81
N LEU A 344 107.89 40.33 193.31
CA LEU A 344 107.77 39.93 194.71
C LEU A 344 108.82 38.91 195.15
N GLU A 345 109.20 37.97 194.28
CA GLU A 345 110.24 36.98 194.58
C GLU A 345 111.62 37.63 194.74
N LYS A 346 111.88 38.72 194.01
CA LYS A 346 113.16 39.45 194.04
C LYS A 346 113.32 40.29 195.32
N GLN A 347 112.22 40.83 195.84
CA GLN A 347 112.24 41.65 197.07
C GLN A 347 112.47 40.81 198.32
N LYS A 348 112.02 39.55 198.36
CA LYS A 348 112.22 38.69 199.53
C LYS A 348 113.68 38.25 199.72
N ALA A 349 114.43 38.02 198.64
CA ALA A 349 115.84 37.62 198.72
C ALA A 349 116.77 38.74 199.22
N ALA A 350 116.38 40.01 199.06
CA ALA A 350 117.22 41.16 199.39
C ALA A 350 117.11 41.63 200.87
N SER A 351 116.08 41.21 201.61
CA SER A 351 115.87 41.68 202.99
C SER A 351 116.72 40.91 204.01
N ASP A 352 116.74 39.57 203.94
CA ASP A 352 117.37 38.72 204.97
C ASP A 352 118.90 38.86 205.14
N ALA A 353 119.62 39.32 204.12
CA ALA A 353 121.08 39.46 204.15
C ALA A 353 121.59 40.71 204.91
N LYS A 354 120.71 41.49 205.58
CA LYS A 354 121.06 42.79 206.15
C LYS A 354 121.02 42.94 207.68
N VAL A 355 120.80 41.88 208.46
CA VAL A 355 121.04 41.92 209.93
C VAL A 355 121.73 40.63 210.39
N ALA A 356 122.99 40.51 209.98
CA ALA A 356 124.07 39.87 210.73
C ALA A 356 124.90 40.98 211.41
#